data_AF-A0A6I3E7B4-F1
#
_entry.id   AF-A0A6I3E7B4-F1
#
_cell.length_a   1.000
_cell.length_b   1.000
_cell.length_c   1.000
_cell.angle_alpha   90.00
_cell.angle_beta   90.00
_cell.angle_gamma   90.00
#
_symmetry.space_group_name_H-M   'P 1'
#
loop_
_entity.id
_entity.type
_entity.pdbx_description
1 polymer ?
#
loop_
_entity_poly.entity_id
_entity_poly.type
_entity_poly.pdbx_seq_one_letter_code
_entity_poly.pdbx_strand_id
1 'polypeptide(L)'
;MTTLTSPHDLLTAVPFLVGYQPEDSLVLIGLKDDLVGMAMRIDFPEDFDCDQIDNLVSHLEKDCAESALLVAYLPKHISECESLIETIKDALLLRNINLREAIVVREGRWRSSICTDSECCPIEGSPLPILSDSKIAAEQVALGNPLPFQDINELVESISQISADPDLLEVINSVPTIDYDDDPRLLQREGAEAVMDLVNEFETGGISQDKELIALVLVRLHDLQVRDFALGSICNENIDLYWNLWRWLLRIAPAGYIAPIATLFAATSYEKGEGALAQRALDRAVSDDVDYPLAKLLRQVFNAGWPPETFATMRADLHPKICDALFSE
;
A
#
# COMPACT_ATOMS: atom_id res chain seq x y z
N MET A 1 -7.72 15.96 14.28
CA MET A 1 -7.22 16.07 12.90
C MET A 1 -5.86 16.72 12.98
N THR A 2 -4.84 16.05 12.47
CA THR A 2 -3.45 16.53 12.51
C THR A 2 -3.29 17.68 11.53
N THR A 3 -2.71 18.79 11.97
CA THR A 3 -2.53 20.00 11.15
C THR A 3 -1.04 20.27 10.94
N LEU A 4 -0.64 20.47 9.68
CA LEU A 4 0.73 20.78 9.30
C LEU A 4 0.86 22.30 9.14
N THR A 5 1.74 22.92 9.93
CA THR A 5 1.89 24.38 9.96
C THR A 5 3.29 24.86 9.61
N SER A 6 4.23 23.93 9.47
CA SER A 6 5.64 24.21 9.22
C SER A 6 6.29 23.13 8.34
N PRO A 7 7.43 23.44 7.70
CA PRO A 7 8.26 22.43 7.02
C PRO A 7 8.66 21.26 7.94
N HIS A 8 8.86 21.53 9.23
CA HIS A 8 9.16 20.50 10.23
C HIS A 8 7.98 19.53 10.42
N ASP A 9 6.75 20.05 10.48
CA ASP A 9 5.54 19.22 10.53
C ASP A 9 5.41 18.38 9.27
N LEU A 10 5.64 18.97 8.09
CA LEU A 10 5.60 18.29 6.80
C LEU A 10 6.60 17.13 6.76
N LEU A 11 7.86 17.38 7.10
CA LEU A 11 8.91 16.36 7.11
C LEU A 11 8.66 15.23 8.13
N THR A 12 7.95 15.52 9.21
CA THR A 12 7.50 14.49 10.16
C THR A 12 6.30 13.71 9.63
N ALA A 13 5.38 14.37 8.93
CA ALA A 13 4.16 13.74 8.42
C ALA A 13 4.42 12.83 7.21
N VAL A 14 5.38 13.17 6.35
CA VAL A 14 5.70 12.42 5.13
C VAL A 14 5.88 10.92 5.39
N PRO A 15 6.70 10.46 6.37
CA PRO A 15 6.83 9.05 6.69
C PRO A 15 5.51 8.33 7.01
N PHE A 16 4.56 9.01 7.68
CA PHE A 16 3.24 8.44 7.94
C PHE A 16 2.37 8.36 6.68
N LEU A 17 2.52 9.31 5.74
CA LEU A 17 1.78 9.32 4.49
C LEU A 17 2.25 8.22 3.52
N VAL A 18 3.52 7.82 3.59
CA VAL A 18 4.11 6.82 2.68
C VAL A 18 4.35 5.44 3.34
N GLY A 19 4.25 5.36 4.67
CA GLY A 19 4.40 4.15 5.47
C GLY A 19 5.82 3.86 6.00
N TYR A 20 6.85 4.55 5.49
CA TYR A 20 8.25 4.37 5.92
C TYR A 20 9.05 5.66 5.72
N GLN A 21 10.22 5.78 6.34
CA GLN A 21 11.10 6.92 6.12
C GLN A 21 11.59 6.92 4.66
N PRO A 22 11.28 7.96 3.86
CA PRO A 22 11.75 7.99 2.48
C PRO A 22 13.25 8.28 2.41
N GLU A 23 13.90 7.59 1.47
CA GLU A 23 15.26 7.84 1.00
C GLU A 23 15.24 7.77 -0.52
N ASP A 24 16.21 8.42 -1.17
CA ASP A 24 16.43 8.38 -2.62
C ASP A 24 15.10 8.44 -3.42
N SER A 25 14.29 9.47 -3.15
CA SER A 25 12.92 9.56 -3.67
C SER A 25 12.37 10.98 -3.78
N LEU A 26 11.29 11.11 -4.55
CA LEU A 26 10.42 12.29 -4.57
C LEU A 26 9.08 11.94 -3.93
N VAL A 27 8.60 12.82 -3.06
CA VAL A 27 7.26 12.73 -2.46
C VAL A 27 6.44 13.93 -2.90
N LEU A 28 5.37 13.69 -3.66
CA LEU A 28 4.39 14.69 -4.08
C LEU A 28 3.11 14.54 -3.28
N ILE A 29 2.64 15.62 -2.66
CA ILE A 29 1.43 15.62 -1.84
C ILE A 29 0.44 16.60 -2.45
N GLY A 30 -0.70 16.10 -2.92
CA GLY A 30 -1.82 16.89 -3.41
C GLY A 30 -2.70 17.38 -2.26
N LEU A 31 -3.12 18.65 -2.34
CA LEU A 31 -3.98 19.30 -1.38
C LEU A 31 -5.27 19.78 -2.04
N LYS A 32 -6.39 19.53 -1.39
CA LYS A 32 -7.73 20.01 -1.77
C LYS A 32 -8.42 20.54 -0.53
N ASP A 33 -8.96 21.77 -0.58
CA ASP A 33 -9.58 22.43 0.57
C ASP A 33 -8.65 22.46 1.82
N ASP A 34 -7.34 22.65 1.60
CA ASP A 34 -6.26 22.58 2.60
C ASP A 34 -6.12 21.23 3.34
N LEU A 35 -6.76 20.18 2.83
CA LEU A 35 -6.62 18.80 3.30
C LEU A 35 -5.69 18.02 2.39
N VAL A 36 -4.90 17.11 2.97
CA VAL A 36 -4.13 16.13 2.20
C VAL A 36 -5.11 15.17 1.54
N GLY A 37 -5.15 15.18 0.20
CA GLY A 37 -5.95 14.23 -0.60
C GLY A 37 -5.14 12.99 -0.94
N MET A 38 -4.01 13.20 -1.61
CA MET A 38 -3.12 12.14 -2.07
C MET A 38 -1.67 12.44 -1.72
N ALA A 39 -0.92 11.41 -1.35
CA ALA A 39 0.54 11.45 -1.26
C ALA A 39 1.13 10.34 -2.13
N MET A 40 2.06 10.70 -3.01
CA MET A 40 2.76 9.76 -3.89
C MET A 40 4.25 9.82 -3.62
N ARG A 41 4.87 8.65 -3.49
CA ARG A 41 6.32 8.50 -3.42
C ARG A 41 6.78 7.75 -4.66
N ILE A 42 7.75 8.32 -5.36
CA ILE A 42 8.45 7.66 -6.47
C ILE A 42 9.94 7.57 -6.15
N ASP A 43 10.60 6.55 -6.70
CA ASP A 43 12.06 6.50 -6.68
C ASP A 43 12.63 7.78 -7.31
N PHE A 44 13.78 8.24 -6.82
CA PHE A 44 14.44 9.38 -7.41
C PHE A 44 14.87 8.99 -8.83
N PRO A 45 14.33 9.62 -9.87
CA PRO A 45 14.55 9.13 -11.22
C PRO A 45 15.98 9.49 -11.67
N GLU A 46 16.60 8.57 -12.41
CA GLU A 46 17.94 8.76 -12.97
C GLU A 46 17.90 9.70 -14.19
N ASP A 47 16.80 9.65 -14.95
CA ASP A 47 16.53 10.48 -16.13
C ASP A 47 15.18 11.20 -16.00
N PHE A 48 15.15 12.49 -16.31
CA PHE A 48 13.95 13.32 -16.24
C PHE A 48 13.42 13.63 -17.64
N ASP A 49 12.61 12.73 -18.21
CA ASP A 49 11.83 13.11 -19.38
C ASP A 49 10.56 13.86 -18.97
N CYS A 50 10.09 14.76 -19.84
CA CYS A 50 8.91 15.59 -19.55
C CYS A 50 7.63 14.75 -19.44
N ASP A 51 7.55 13.61 -20.14
CA ASP A 51 6.35 12.78 -20.17
C ASP A 51 6.14 12.04 -18.84
N GLN A 52 7.20 11.59 -18.17
CA GLN A 52 7.15 10.98 -16.85
C GLN A 52 6.69 11.98 -15.79
N ILE A 53 7.20 13.22 -15.84
CA ILE A 53 6.78 14.29 -14.93
C ILE A 53 5.32 14.67 -15.22
N ASP A 54 4.93 14.78 -16.49
CA ASP A 54 3.56 15.07 -16.89
C ASP A 54 2.58 14.01 -16.39
N ASN A 55 2.94 12.73 -16.53
CA ASN A 55 2.18 11.60 -16.00
C ASN A 55 2.07 11.67 -14.47
N LEU A 56 3.17 11.93 -13.76
CA LEU A 56 3.17 12.08 -12.30
C LEU A 56 2.19 13.18 -11.86
N VAL A 57 2.26 14.35 -12.48
CA VAL A 57 1.38 15.48 -12.14
C VAL A 57 -0.07 15.21 -12.53
N SER A 58 -0.32 14.44 -13.60
CA SER A 58 -1.69 14.06 -14.01
C SER A 58 -2.46 13.32 -12.92
N HIS A 59 -1.79 12.62 -12.00
CA HIS A 59 -2.44 11.98 -10.87
C HIS A 59 -3.01 13.00 -9.87
N LEU A 60 -2.31 14.11 -9.62
CA LEU A 60 -2.82 15.18 -8.73
C LEU A 60 -4.02 15.88 -9.35
N GLU A 61 -4.01 16.06 -10.67
CA GLU A 61 -5.16 16.60 -11.42
C GLU A 61 -6.39 15.68 -11.29
N LYS A 62 -6.20 14.36 -11.45
CA LYS A 62 -7.28 13.37 -11.28
C LYS A 62 -7.82 13.35 -9.85
N ASP A 63 -6.95 13.56 -8.85
CA ASP A 63 -7.32 13.71 -7.44
C ASP A 63 -7.96 15.08 -7.13
N CYS A 64 -8.14 15.95 -8.13
CA CYS A 64 -8.69 17.29 -8.00
C CYS A 64 -7.90 18.16 -7.01
N ALA A 65 -6.57 18.00 -6.96
CA ALA A 65 -5.72 18.83 -6.12
C ALA A 65 -5.67 20.27 -6.65
N GLU A 66 -5.80 21.23 -5.75
CA GLU A 66 -5.69 22.67 -6.03
C GLU A 66 -4.27 23.18 -5.79
N SER A 67 -3.53 22.46 -4.95
CA SER A 67 -2.14 22.76 -4.64
C SER A 67 -1.34 21.51 -4.33
N ALA A 68 -0.01 21.64 -4.34
CA ALA A 68 0.91 20.54 -4.07
C ALA A 68 2.02 20.96 -3.10
N LEU A 69 2.56 19.96 -2.40
CA LEU A 69 3.83 20.03 -1.66
C LEU A 69 4.78 19.00 -2.26
N LEU A 70 6.06 19.36 -2.38
CA LEU A 70 7.12 18.46 -2.86
C LEU A 70 8.17 18.29 -1.77
N VAL A 71 8.60 17.05 -1.53
CA VAL A 71 9.80 16.73 -0.75
C VAL A 71 10.71 15.82 -1.56
N ALA A 72 11.93 16.28 -1.84
CA ALA A 72 12.94 15.56 -2.59
C ALA A 72 14.03 15.04 -1.65
N TYR A 73 14.14 13.73 -1.49
CA TYR A 73 15.18 13.03 -0.75
C TYR A 73 16.30 12.65 -1.73
N LEU A 74 17.39 13.42 -1.74
CA LEU A 74 18.42 13.32 -2.77
C LEU A 74 19.35 12.13 -2.52
N PRO A 75 19.58 11.31 -3.57
CA PRO A 75 20.66 10.34 -3.56
C PRO A 75 22.03 10.98 -3.37
N LYS A 76 22.94 10.28 -2.68
CA LYS A 76 24.30 10.79 -2.38
C LYS A 76 25.11 11.21 -3.61
N HIS A 77 24.81 10.64 -4.76
CA HIS A 77 25.51 10.92 -6.02
C HIS A 77 24.91 12.12 -6.78
N ILE A 78 23.73 12.61 -6.38
CA ILE A 78 23.07 13.78 -6.96
C ILE A 78 23.47 15.02 -6.17
N SER A 79 24.07 15.99 -6.85
CA SER A 79 24.52 17.24 -6.22
C SER A 79 23.44 18.33 -6.21
N GLU A 80 22.59 18.37 -7.24
CA GLU A 80 21.65 19.45 -7.55
C GLU A 80 20.37 18.85 -8.14
N CYS A 81 19.22 19.49 -7.88
CA CYS A 81 17.90 19.03 -8.36
C CYS A 81 16.98 20.20 -8.74
N GLU A 82 17.52 21.40 -8.86
CA GLU A 82 16.78 22.65 -9.12
C GLU A 82 16.05 22.59 -10.45
N SER A 83 16.68 22.06 -11.51
CA SER A 83 16.06 21.91 -12.82
C SER A 83 14.86 20.96 -12.78
N LEU A 84 14.95 19.89 -11.99
CA LEU A 84 13.85 18.97 -11.78
C LEU A 84 12.68 19.67 -11.08
N ILE A 85 12.96 20.38 -9.99
CA ILE A 85 11.92 21.06 -9.20
C ILE A 85 11.20 22.10 -10.08
N GLU A 86 11.95 22.87 -10.89
CA GLU A 86 11.35 23.81 -11.84
C GLU A 86 10.51 23.09 -12.91
N THR A 87 10.96 21.94 -13.42
CA THR A 87 10.18 21.16 -14.41
C THR A 87 8.87 20.64 -13.80
N ILE A 88 8.89 20.12 -12.56
CA ILE A 88 7.69 19.68 -11.83
C ILE A 88 6.76 20.86 -11.59
N LYS A 89 7.31 22.00 -11.17
CA LYS A 89 6.56 23.24 -10.92
C LYS A 89 5.88 23.75 -12.20
N ASP A 90 6.57 23.74 -13.33
CA ASP A 90 5.99 24.11 -14.62
C ASP A 90 4.85 23.15 -15.02
N ALA A 91 5.05 21.84 -14.85
CA ALA A 91 4.02 20.84 -15.13
C ALA A 91 2.78 20.97 -14.22
N LEU A 92 2.96 21.36 -12.95
CA LEU A 92 1.89 21.69 -12.00
C LEU A 92 1.14 22.96 -12.41
N LEU A 93 1.88 24.01 -12.79
CA LEU A 93 1.31 25.29 -13.23
C LEU A 93 0.44 25.13 -14.49
N LEU A 94 0.84 24.29 -15.44
CA LEU A 94 0.05 23.98 -16.63
C LEU A 94 -1.35 23.40 -16.31
N ARG A 95 -1.50 22.81 -15.12
CA ARG A 95 -2.76 22.21 -14.62
C ARG A 95 -3.46 23.05 -13.57
N ASN A 96 -3.00 24.29 -13.35
CA ASN A 96 -3.50 25.20 -12.31
C ASN A 96 -3.33 24.65 -10.86
N ILE A 97 -2.33 23.80 -10.64
CA ILE A 97 -1.99 23.29 -9.31
C ILE A 97 -0.85 24.13 -8.74
N ASN A 98 -1.09 24.83 -7.63
CA ASN A 98 -0.07 25.70 -7.04
C ASN A 98 0.92 24.90 -6.18
N LEU A 99 2.22 24.93 -6.50
CA LEU A 99 3.26 24.36 -5.65
C LEU A 99 3.51 25.30 -4.45
N ARG A 100 2.99 24.94 -3.28
CA ARG A 100 3.08 25.76 -2.06
C ARG A 100 4.41 25.63 -1.33
N GLU A 101 5.07 24.49 -1.45
CA GLU A 101 6.36 24.20 -0.83
C GLU A 101 7.13 23.15 -1.64
N ALA A 102 8.45 23.28 -1.68
CA ALA A 102 9.38 22.31 -2.23
C ALA A 102 10.59 22.19 -1.31
N ILE A 103 10.71 21.09 -0.58
CA ILE A 103 11.81 20.82 0.34
C ILE A 103 12.80 19.86 -0.31
N VAL A 104 14.09 20.17 -0.18
CA VAL A 104 15.21 19.29 -0.54
C VAL A 104 15.83 18.75 0.74
N VAL A 105 15.94 17.44 0.83
CA VAL A 105 16.53 16.70 1.93
C VAL A 105 17.82 16.03 1.45
N ARG A 106 18.92 16.27 2.17
CA ARG A 106 20.24 15.69 1.90
C ARG A 106 21.00 15.46 3.19
N GLU A 107 21.56 14.26 3.36
CA GLU A 107 22.48 13.94 4.45
C GLU A 107 21.94 14.34 5.85
N GLY A 108 20.66 14.08 6.10
CA GLY A 108 20.02 14.40 7.38
C GLY A 108 19.69 15.88 7.59
N ARG A 109 19.79 16.70 6.54
CA ARG A 109 19.45 18.14 6.57
C ARG A 109 18.44 18.46 5.48
N TRP A 110 17.69 19.53 5.67
CA TRP A 110 16.67 19.97 4.72
C TRP A 110 16.73 21.48 4.46
N ARG A 111 16.25 21.88 3.29
CA ARG A 111 16.11 23.28 2.89
C ARG A 111 14.89 23.44 1.99
N SER A 112 14.16 24.54 2.12
CA SER A 112 13.14 24.90 1.13
C SER A 112 13.82 25.48 -0.13
N SER A 113 13.47 24.95 -1.30
CA SER A 113 13.93 25.42 -2.60
C SER A 113 13.24 26.71 -3.05
N ILE A 114 12.07 27.03 -2.47
CA ILE A 114 11.34 28.27 -2.79
C ILE A 114 11.68 29.42 -1.81
N CYS A 115 12.28 29.12 -0.65
CA CYS A 115 12.69 30.11 0.32
C CYS A 115 14.08 30.69 0.00
N THR A 116 14.15 32.00 -0.19
CA THR A 116 15.40 32.74 -0.45
C THR A 116 16.00 33.39 0.79
N ASP A 117 15.31 33.31 1.94
CA ASP A 117 15.78 33.89 3.19
C ASP A 117 16.82 32.96 3.85
N SER A 118 18.05 33.46 3.97
CA SER A 118 19.18 32.72 4.56
C SER A 118 19.10 32.56 6.09
N GLU A 119 18.34 33.40 6.79
CA GLU A 119 18.12 33.23 8.23
C GLU A 119 17.07 32.14 8.51
N CYS A 120 16.04 32.05 7.65
CA CYS A 120 15.03 31.00 7.72
C CYS A 120 15.54 29.66 7.16
N CYS A 121 16.25 29.69 6.04
CA CYS A 121 16.71 28.52 5.27
C CYS A 121 18.21 28.65 4.95
N PRO A 122 19.09 28.32 5.91
CA PRO A 122 20.54 28.43 5.72
C PRO A 122 21.02 27.53 4.58
N ILE A 123 22.15 27.89 3.95
CA ILE A 123 22.69 27.18 2.78
C ILE A 123 23.09 25.74 3.13
N GLU A 124 23.63 25.53 4.34
CA GLU A 124 23.94 24.21 4.88
C GLU A 124 22.70 23.36 5.23
N GLY A 125 21.50 23.96 5.20
CA GLY A 125 20.25 23.33 5.60
C GLY A 125 20.07 23.17 7.11
N SER A 126 18.82 23.00 7.51
CA SER A 126 18.41 22.72 8.89
C SER A 126 18.42 21.22 9.17
N PRO A 127 18.70 20.76 10.40
CA PRO A 127 18.65 19.34 10.73
C PRO A 127 17.23 18.77 10.52
N LEU A 128 17.14 17.53 10.05
CA LEU A 128 15.87 16.81 9.95
C LEU A 128 15.24 16.64 11.34
N PRO A 129 13.89 16.69 11.42
CA PRO A 129 13.17 16.41 12.64
C PRO A 129 13.36 14.96 13.09
N ILE A 130 13.44 14.75 14.41
CA ILE A 130 13.39 13.40 14.98
C ILE A 130 11.91 13.01 15.12
N LEU A 131 11.50 11.97 14.40
CA LEU A 131 10.11 11.49 14.36
C LEU A 131 9.55 11.19 15.76
N SER A 132 10.29 10.46 16.59
CA SER A 132 9.84 10.02 17.92
C SER A 132 9.48 11.15 18.87
N ASP A 133 10.06 12.33 18.66
CA ASP A 133 9.93 13.48 19.56
C ASP A 133 8.84 14.45 19.05
N SER A 134 8.25 14.17 17.90
CA SER A 134 7.33 15.07 17.23
C SER A 134 5.89 14.92 17.73
N LYS A 135 5.21 16.05 17.86
CA LYS A 135 3.77 16.12 18.16
C LYS A 135 2.94 15.35 17.11
N ILE A 136 3.32 15.43 15.84
CA ILE A 136 2.65 14.71 14.75
C ILE A 136 2.69 13.20 14.99
N ALA A 137 3.85 12.66 15.36
CA ALA A 137 3.99 11.24 15.64
C ALA A 137 3.15 10.81 16.86
N ALA A 138 3.15 11.60 17.92
CA ALA A 138 2.32 11.35 19.09
C ALA A 138 0.81 11.36 18.75
N GLU A 139 0.36 12.29 17.89
CA GLU A 139 -1.02 12.33 17.42
C GLU A 139 -1.39 11.11 16.57
N GLN A 140 -0.53 10.70 15.62
CA GLN A 140 -0.78 9.55 14.76
C GLN A 140 -0.88 8.25 15.58
N VAL A 141 0.02 8.04 16.54
CA VAL A 141 -0.03 6.90 17.46
C VAL A 141 -1.29 6.93 18.31
N ALA A 142 -1.72 8.10 18.79
CA ALA A 142 -2.97 8.24 19.53
C ALA A 142 -4.22 7.94 18.69
N LEU A 143 -4.14 8.10 17.36
CA LEU A 143 -5.17 7.71 16.39
C LEU A 143 -5.12 6.22 16.02
N GLY A 144 -4.17 5.45 16.57
CA GLY A 144 -4.01 4.02 16.30
C GLY A 144 -3.10 3.70 15.11
N ASN A 145 -2.50 4.71 14.47
CA ASN A 145 -1.55 4.50 13.39
C ASN A 145 -0.18 4.14 13.99
N PRO A 146 0.45 3.02 13.58
CA PRO A 146 1.77 2.67 14.06
C PRO A 146 2.81 3.71 13.61
N LEU A 147 3.97 3.71 14.26
CA LEU A 147 5.11 4.45 13.73
C LEU A 147 5.49 3.87 12.35
N PRO A 148 5.87 4.73 11.39
CA PRO A 148 6.31 4.29 10.08
C PRO A 148 7.60 3.47 10.21
N PHE A 149 7.82 2.58 9.25
CA PHE A 149 9.05 1.79 9.20
C PHE A 149 10.28 2.68 8.98
N GLN A 150 11.43 2.25 9.49
CA GLN A 150 12.69 2.97 9.36
C GLN A 150 13.18 3.05 7.92
N ASP A 151 12.89 2.02 7.12
CA ASP A 151 13.20 1.98 5.71
C ASP A 151 12.27 1.00 4.97
N ILE A 152 12.49 0.88 3.66
CA ILE A 152 11.74 -0.05 2.84
C ILE A 152 12.02 -1.52 3.19
N ASN A 153 13.20 -1.85 3.74
CA ASN A 153 13.56 -3.21 4.08
C ASN A 153 12.77 -3.71 5.29
N GLU A 154 12.65 -2.88 6.33
CA GLU A 154 11.84 -3.19 7.52
C GLU A 154 10.36 -3.37 7.13
N LEU A 155 9.86 -2.55 6.20
CA LEU A 155 8.50 -2.71 5.64
C LEU A 155 8.35 -4.07 4.95
N VAL A 156 9.33 -4.47 4.12
CA VAL A 156 9.33 -5.79 3.46
C VAL A 156 9.41 -6.92 4.49
N GLU A 157 10.28 -6.83 5.49
CA GLU A 157 10.39 -7.79 6.59
C GLU A 157 9.09 -7.92 7.39
N SER A 158 8.33 -6.83 7.50
CA SER A 158 7.02 -6.80 8.15
C SER A 158 5.99 -7.70 7.45
N ILE A 159 6.22 -8.09 6.20
CA ILE A 159 5.36 -9.02 5.48
C ILE A 159 6.10 -10.29 5.06
N SER A 160 7.39 -10.44 5.34
CA SER A 160 8.16 -11.65 4.99
C SER A 160 7.65 -12.90 5.71
N GLN A 161 7.85 -14.06 5.06
CA GLN A 161 7.51 -15.35 5.64
C GLN A 161 8.35 -15.61 6.91
N ILE A 162 7.71 -16.04 8.00
CA ILE A 162 8.37 -16.27 9.29
C ILE A 162 9.23 -17.54 9.26
N SER A 163 8.70 -18.62 8.71
CA SER A 163 9.37 -19.89 8.39
C SER A 163 8.36 -20.83 7.75
N ALA A 164 8.82 -21.82 6.97
CA ALA A 164 7.95 -22.89 6.52
C ALA A 164 7.66 -23.85 7.69
N ASP A 165 6.38 -24.14 7.94
CA ASP A 165 5.93 -25.19 8.86
C ASP A 165 5.80 -26.52 8.08
N PRO A 166 6.68 -27.52 8.33
CA PRO A 166 6.63 -28.79 7.61
C PRO A 166 5.33 -29.56 7.81
N ASP A 167 4.70 -29.45 8.99
CA ASP A 167 3.46 -30.16 9.27
C ASP A 167 2.31 -29.56 8.45
N LEU A 168 2.28 -28.23 8.32
CA LEU A 168 1.28 -27.55 7.49
C LEU A 168 1.43 -27.97 6.02
N LEU A 169 2.66 -28.09 5.52
CA LEU A 169 2.93 -28.60 4.18
C LEU A 169 2.40 -30.03 3.98
N GLU A 170 2.54 -30.90 4.97
CA GLU A 170 1.98 -32.26 4.91
C GLU A 170 0.45 -32.24 4.79
N VAL A 171 -0.23 -31.41 5.60
CA VAL A 171 -1.68 -31.27 5.54
C VAL A 171 -2.13 -30.67 4.20
N ILE A 172 -1.46 -29.64 3.70
CA ILE A 172 -1.73 -29.04 2.38
C ILE A 172 -1.70 -30.10 1.27
N ASN A 173 -0.67 -30.97 1.26
CA ASN A 173 -0.54 -32.03 0.25
C ASN A 173 -1.64 -33.10 0.34
N SER A 174 -2.38 -33.17 1.44
CA SER A 174 -3.51 -34.07 1.62
C SER A 174 -4.86 -33.49 1.17
N VAL A 175 -4.94 -32.17 0.99
CA VAL A 175 -6.17 -31.50 0.53
C VAL A 175 -6.29 -31.63 -0.99
N PRO A 176 -7.40 -32.20 -1.51
CA PRO A 176 -7.59 -32.32 -2.95
C PRO A 176 -7.82 -30.93 -3.59
N THR A 177 -7.18 -30.68 -4.72
CA THR A 177 -7.47 -29.50 -5.56
C THR A 177 -8.89 -29.59 -6.14
N ILE A 178 -9.43 -28.45 -6.58
CA ILE A 178 -10.73 -28.45 -7.27
C ILE A 178 -10.56 -29.11 -8.64
N ASP A 179 -11.32 -30.18 -8.88
CA ASP A 179 -11.43 -30.82 -10.18
C ASP A 179 -12.49 -30.09 -11.00
N TYR A 180 -12.12 -29.66 -12.21
CA TYR A 180 -13.00 -28.96 -13.14
C TYR A 180 -13.62 -29.90 -14.18
N ASP A 181 -13.20 -31.18 -14.22
CA ASP A 181 -13.85 -32.20 -15.04
C ASP A 181 -15.18 -32.66 -14.41
N ASP A 182 -15.30 -32.55 -13.08
CA ASP A 182 -16.53 -32.71 -12.30
C ASP A 182 -17.14 -31.35 -11.91
N ASP A 183 -18.29 -31.34 -11.22
CA ASP A 183 -18.93 -30.11 -10.75
C ASP A 183 -18.12 -29.46 -9.61
N PRO A 184 -17.48 -28.29 -9.84
CA PRO A 184 -16.57 -27.70 -8.85
C PRO A 184 -17.32 -27.04 -7.68
N ARG A 185 -18.64 -26.82 -7.82
CA ARG A 185 -19.43 -25.99 -6.88
C ARG A 185 -19.38 -26.48 -5.45
N LEU A 186 -19.34 -27.80 -5.24
CA LEU A 186 -19.27 -28.37 -3.88
C LEU A 186 -17.98 -27.93 -3.17
N LEU A 187 -16.83 -28.05 -3.86
CA LEU A 187 -15.53 -27.68 -3.30
C LEU A 187 -15.34 -26.16 -3.23
N GLN A 188 -15.96 -25.41 -4.14
CA GLN A 188 -15.97 -23.95 -4.08
C GLN A 188 -16.77 -23.44 -2.87
N ARG A 189 -17.93 -24.05 -2.57
CA ARG A 189 -18.70 -23.75 -1.34
C ARG A 189 -17.90 -24.08 -0.09
N GLU A 190 -17.29 -25.26 -0.05
CA GLU A 190 -16.40 -25.66 1.05
C GLU A 190 -15.26 -24.64 1.25
N GLY A 191 -14.66 -24.15 0.16
CA GLY A 191 -13.65 -23.11 0.22
C GLY A 191 -14.16 -21.78 0.78
N ALA A 192 -15.34 -21.34 0.38
CA ALA A 192 -15.95 -20.11 0.90
C ALA A 192 -16.33 -20.25 2.38
N GLU A 193 -16.89 -21.38 2.79
CA GLU A 193 -17.20 -21.71 4.19
C GLU A 193 -15.92 -21.74 5.03
N ALA A 194 -14.85 -22.37 4.55
CA ALA A 194 -13.55 -22.40 5.23
C ALA A 194 -12.95 -21.00 5.41
N VAL A 195 -13.11 -20.09 4.43
CA VAL A 195 -12.71 -18.69 4.60
C VAL A 195 -13.52 -18.00 5.71
N MET A 196 -14.83 -18.22 5.76
CA MET A 196 -15.67 -17.66 6.84
C MET A 196 -15.27 -18.22 8.22
N ASP A 197 -15.02 -19.52 8.31
CA ASP A 197 -14.58 -20.17 9.56
C ASP A 197 -13.24 -19.62 10.03
N LEU A 198 -12.28 -19.43 9.11
CA LEU A 198 -10.98 -18.85 9.43
C LEU A 198 -11.12 -17.41 9.93
N VAL A 199 -11.99 -16.60 9.31
CA VAL A 199 -12.29 -15.23 9.76
C VAL A 199 -12.87 -15.24 11.17
N ASN A 200 -13.82 -16.15 11.48
CA ASN A 200 -14.44 -16.28 12.80
C ASN A 200 -13.43 -16.67 13.88
N GLU A 201 -12.54 -17.63 13.59
CA GLU A 201 -11.46 -18.00 14.52
C GLU A 201 -10.51 -16.82 14.77
N PHE A 202 -10.16 -16.10 13.71
CA PHE A 202 -9.25 -14.97 13.77
C PHE A 202 -9.84 -13.78 14.53
N GLU A 203 -11.14 -13.52 14.41
CA GLU A 203 -11.83 -12.47 15.18
C GLU A 203 -11.73 -12.72 16.70
N THR A 204 -11.75 -13.99 17.11
CA THR A 204 -11.68 -14.37 18.53
C THR A 204 -10.24 -14.42 19.06
N GLY A 205 -9.31 -14.96 18.26
CA GLY A 205 -7.95 -15.31 18.72
C GLY A 205 -6.81 -14.53 18.10
N GLY A 206 -7.04 -13.78 17.01
CA GLY A 206 -6.01 -13.09 16.23
C GLY A 206 -5.03 -14.01 15.48
N ILE A 207 -5.22 -15.33 15.58
CA ILE A 207 -4.51 -16.41 14.87
C ILE A 207 -5.44 -17.63 14.79
N SER A 208 -5.17 -18.54 13.86
CA SER A 208 -5.72 -19.92 13.90
C SER A 208 -4.60 -20.92 14.20
N GLN A 209 -4.94 -21.96 14.96
CA GLN A 209 -4.06 -23.11 15.22
C GLN A 209 -4.52 -24.38 14.48
N ASP A 210 -5.66 -24.32 13.80
CA ASP A 210 -6.24 -25.42 13.04
C ASP A 210 -5.51 -25.54 11.70
N LYS A 211 -4.58 -26.51 11.61
CA LYS A 211 -3.74 -26.70 10.42
C LYS A 211 -4.57 -27.22 9.25
N GLU A 212 -5.61 -27.98 9.52
CA GLU A 212 -6.56 -28.51 8.54
C GLU A 212 -7.35 -27.37 7.89
N LEU A 213 -7.89 -26.44 8.67
CA LEU A 213 -8.58 -25.25 8.19
C LEU A 213 -7.64 -24.34 7.39
N ILE A 214 -6.44 -24.06 7.92
CA ILE A 214 -5.43 -23.24 7.23
C ILE A 214 -5.07 -23.86 5.88
N ALA A 215 -4.75 -25.17 5.86
CA ALA A 215 -4.42 -25.88 4.64
C ALA A 215 -5.57 -25.84 3.62
N LEU A 216 -6.80 -26.07 4.07
CA LEU A 216 -7.99 -26.01 3.22
C LEU A 216 -8.16 -24.62 2.58
N VAL A 217 -8.04 -23.55 3.36
CA VAL A 217 -8.10 -22.17 2.84
C VAL A 217 -6.98 -21.91 1.83
N LEU A 218 -5.74 -22.28 2.14
CA LEU A 218 -4.60 -22.10 1.23
C LEU A 218 -4.84 -22.80 -0.12
N VAL A 219 -5.29 -24.05 -0.11
CA VAL A 219 -5.58 -24.80 -1.35
C VAL A 219 -6.76 -24.21 -2.10
N ARG A 220 -7.84 -23.83 -1.40
CA ARG A 220 -9.07 -23.35 -2.04
C ARG A 220 -8.93 -21.95 -2.62
N LEU A 221 -8.07 -21.09 -2.09
CA LEU A 221 -7.79 -19.75 -2.64
C LEU A 221 -7.12 -19.75 -4.02
N HIS A 222 -6.65 -20.90 -4.52
CA HIS A 222 -6.25 -21.03 -5.93
C HIS A 222 -7.42 -20.94 -6.91
N ASP A 223 -8.63 -21.24 -6.46
CA ASP A 223 -9.84 -21.11 -7.26
C ASP A 223 -10.29 -19.64 -7.32
N LEU A 224 -10.65 -19.19 -8.53
CA LEU A 224 -11.03 -17.80 -8.77
C LEU A 224 -12.30 -17.41 -8.00
N GLN A 225 -13.29 -18.31 -7.89
CA GLN A 225 -14.56 -18.03 -7.21
C GLN A 225 -14.35 -17.92 -5.71
N VAL A 226 -13.55 -18.82 -5.11
CA VAL A 226 -13.24 -18.76 -3.67
C VAL A 226 -12.41 -17.52 -3.33
N ARG A 227 -11.41 -17.20 -4.15
CA ARG A 227 -10.61 -15.99 -3.97
C ARG A 227 -11.45 -14.72 -4.12
N ASP A 228 -12.29 -14.64 -5.14
CA ASP A 228 -13.11 -13.46 -5.39
C ASP A 228 -14.24 -13.34 -4.36
N PHE A 229 -14.69 -14.46 -3.78
CA PHE A 229 -15.53 -14.46 -2.58
C PHE A 229 -14.80 -13.78 -1.42
N ALA A 230 -13.59 -14.26 -1.08
CA ALA A 230 -12.78 -13.69 0.01
C ALA A 230 -12.45 -12.20 -0.20
N LEU A 231 -12.18 -11.80 -1.45
CA LEU A 231 -11.97 -10.40 -1.83
C LEU A 231 -13.24 -9.56 -1.65
N GLY A 232 -14.40 -10.11 -2.00
CA GLY A 232 -15.68 -9.40 -1.90
C GLY A 232 -16.24 -9.29 -0.48
N SER A 233 -15.83 -10.15 0.45
CA SER A 233 -16.31 -10.15 1.84
C SER A 233 -15.80 -8.96 2.70
N ILE A 234 -14.86 -8.17 2.17
CA ILE A 234 -14.30 -7.01 2.85
C ILE A 234 -15.26 -5.81 2.75
N CYS A 235 -15.52 -5.15 3.87
CA CYS A 235 -16.28 -3.91 3.97
C CYS A 235 -15.61 -2.94 4.98
N ASN A 236 -16.10 -1.71 5.05
CA ASN A 236 -15.52 -0.67 5.92
C ASN A 236 -15.52 -1.08 7.40
N GLU A 237 -16.49 -1.91 7.82
CA GLU A 237 -16.64 -2.36 9.20
C GLU A 237 -15.64 -3.46 9.58
N ASN A 238 -15.17 -4.27 8.62
CA ASN A 238 -14.33 -5.44 8.89
C ASN A 238 -12.93 -5.37 8.26
N ILE A 239 -12.60 -4.29 7.53
CA ILE A 239 -11.34 -4.17 6.79
C ILE A 239 -10.11 -4.37 7.69
N ASP A 240 -10.14 -3.92 8.94
CA ASP A 240 -9.04 -4.12 9.90
C ASP A 240 -8.84 -5.60 10.25
N LEU A 241 -9.93 -6.33 10.42
CA LEU A 241 -9.90 -7.77 10.69
C LEU A 241 -9.28 -8.52 9.50
N TYR A 242 -9.77 -8.27 8.29
CA TYR A 242 -9.28 -8.90 7.07
C TYR A 242 -7.84 -8.50 6.75
N TRP A 243 -7.46 -7.25 6.97
CA TRP A 243 -6.08 -6.80 6.77
C TRP A 243 -5.11 -7.55 7.69
N ASN A 244 -5.45 -7.70 8.98
CA ASN A 244 -4.65 -8.47 9.92
C ASN A 244 -4.62 -9.98 9.59
N LEU A 245 -5.77 -10.55 9.22
CA LEU A 245 -5.90 -11.95 8.81
C LEU A 245 -5.01 -12.25 7.60
N TRP A 246 -5.13 -11.48 6.52
CA TRP A 246 -4.34 -11.69 5.32
C TRP A 246 -2.87 -11.44 5.55
N ARG A 247 -2.51 -10.45 6.38
CA ARG A 247 -1.11 -10.24 6.77
C ARG A 247 -0.55 -11.46 7.51
N TRP A 248 -1.30 -12.00 8.46
CA TRP A 248 -0.90 -13.19 9.22
C TRP A 248 -0.76 -14.41 8.29
N LEU A 249 -1.78 -14.70 7.47
CA LEU A 249 -1.79 -15.84 6.56
C LEU A 249 -0.65 -15.74 5.53
N LEU A 250 -0.40 -14.54 4.99
CA LEU A 250 0.69 -14.24 4.05
C LEU A 250 2.07 -14.54 4.65
N ARG A 251 2.24 -14.37 5.97
CA ARG A 251 3.51 -14.60 6.67
C ARG A 251 3.76 -16.09 7.00
N ILE A 252 2.74 -16.94 6.91
CA ILE A 252 2.86 -18.39 7.15
C ILE A 252 2.71 -19.22 5.87
N ALA A 253 2.11 -18.66 4.82
CA ALA A 253 1.86 -19.33 3.54
C ALA A 253 3.17 -19.86 2.93
N PRO A 254 3.25 -21.16 2.57
CA PRO A 254 4.40 -21.71 1.89
C PRO A 254 4.46 -21.29 0.42
N ALA A 255 5.63 -21.45 -0.19
CA ALA A 255 5.83 -21.24 -1.62
C ALA A 255 4.83 -22.07 -2.45
N GLY A 256 4.31 -21.46 -3.51
CA GLY A 256 3.23 -21.98 -4.34
C GLY A 256 1.83 -21.53 -3.90
N TYR A 257 1.66 -21.01 -2.67
CA TYR A 257 0.37 -20.60 -2.11
C TYR A 257 0.33 -19.11 -1.74
N ILE A 258 1.40 -18.35 -2.03
CA ILE A 258 1.53 -16.95 -1.59
C ILE A 258 0.70 -16.03 -2.48
N ALA A 259 0.69 -16.25 -3.80
CA ALA A 259 0.13 -15.29 -4.76
C ALA A 259 -1.34 -14.89 -4.48
N PRO A 260 -2.29 -15.80 -4.22
CA PRO A 260 -3.67 -15.42 -3.91
C PRO A 260 -3.78 -14.54 -2.66
N ILE A 261 -3.11 -14.92 -1.58
CA ILE A 261 -3.17 -14.24 -0.29
C ILE A 261 -2.50 -12.87 -0.37
N ALA A 262 -1.35 -12.81 -1.06
CA ALA A 262 -0.63 -11.59 -1.31
C ALA A 262 -1.48 -10.58 -2.08
N THR A 263 -2.30 -11.02 -3.05
CA THR A 263 -3.24 -10.13 -3.74
C THR A 263 -4.42 -9.67 -2.87
N LEU A 264 -4.94 -10.53 -1.97
CA LEU A 264 -5.96 -10.15 -1.00
C LEU A 264 -5.42 -9.10 0.00
N PHE A 265 -4.21 -9.33 0.52
CA PHE A 265 -3.53 -8.38 1.40
C PHE A 265 -3.17 -7.07 0.68
N ALA A 266 -2.80 -7.14 -0.60
CA ALA A 266 -2.54 -5.96 -1.41
C ALA A 266 -3.80 -5.09 -1.58
N ALA A 267 -4.95 -5.72 -1.86
CA ALA A 267 -6.23 -5.03 -2.00
C ALA A 267 -6.66 -4.33 -0.70
N THR A 268 -6.61 -5.02 0.44
CA THR A 268 -6.94 -4.40 1.74
C THR A 268 -5.96 -3.31 2.13
N SER A 269 -4.67 -3.49 1.87
CA SER A 269 -3.66 -2.46 2.12
C SER A 269 -3.91 -1.21 1.27
N TYR A 270 -4.26 -1.38 0.00
CA TYR A 270 -4.58 -0.26 -0.88
C TYR A 270 -5.81 0.53 -0.39
N GLU A 271 -6.86 -0.16 0.04
CA GLU A 271 -8.07 0.48 0.59
C GLU A 271 -7.81 1.23 1.89
N LYS A 272 -6.88 0.74 2.71
CA LYS A 272 -6.45 1.44 3.92
C LYS A 272 -5.50 2.62 3.66
N GLY A 273 -5.13 2.88 2.41
CA GLY A 273 -4.15 3.91 2.06
C GLY A 273 -2.69 3.49 2.27
N GLU A 274 -2.44 2.21 2.58
CA GLU A 274 -1.11 1.63 2.79
C GLU A 274 -0.48 1.24 1.44
N GLY A 275 -0.32 2.22 0.55
CA GLY A 275 0.10 1.99 -0.85
C GLY A 275 1.46 1.28 -0.98
N ALA A 276 2.42 1.57 -0.09
CA ALA A 276 3.72 0.90 -0.08
C ALA A 276 3.59 -0.59 0.23
N LEU A 277 2.82 -0.95 1.26
CA LEU A 277 2.55 -2.35 1.60
C LEU A 277 1.77 -3.06 0.49
N ALA A 278 0.81 -2.37 -0.14
CA ALA A 278 0.06 -2.92 -1.26
C ALA A 278 0.99 -3.30 -2.44
N GLN A 279 1.92 -2.41 -2.81
CA GLN A 279 2.89 -2.66 -3.88
C GLN A 279 3.86 -3.79 -3.50
N ARG A 280 4.37 -3.85 -2.26
CA ARG A 280 5.27 -4.93 -1.82
C ARG A 280 4.56 -6.28 -1.72
N ALA A 281 3.29 -6.29 -1.35
CA ALA A 281 2.48 -7.50 -1.37
C ALA A 281 2.33 -8.05 -2.80
N LEU A 282 2.10 -7.17 -3.79
CA LEU A 282 2.10 -7.60 -5.20
C LEU A 282 3.46 -8.13 -5.68
N ASP A 283 4.58 -7.59 -5.17
CA ASP A 283 5.91 -8.13 -5.48
C ASP A 283 6.07 -9.56 -4.93
N ARG A 284 5.53 -9.83 -3.73
CA ARG A 284 5.48 -11.20 -3.18
C ARG A 284 4.63 -12.11 -4.05
N ALA A 285 3.49 -11.64 -4.55
CA ALA A 285 2.64 -12.43 -5.43
C ALA A 285 3.37 -12.80 -6.74
N VAL A 286 4.03 -11.83 -7.37
CA VAL A 286 4.79 -12.05 -8.62
C VAL A 286 6.02 -12.93 -8.40
N SER A 287 6.65 -12.84 -7.23
CA SER A 287 7.78 -13.71 -6.88
C SER A 287 7.38 -15.17 -6.71
N ASP A 288 6.13 -15.42 -6.33
CA ASP A 288 5.55 -16.77 -6.18
C ASP A 288 5.01 -17.30 -7.52
N ASP A 289 4.28 -16.47 -8.26
CA ASP A 289 3.78 -16.74 -9.61
C ASP A 289 3.88 -15.47 -10.47
N VAL A 290 4.84 -15.47 -11.40
CA VAL A 290 5.14 -14.35 -12.31
C VAL A 290 3.94 -13.96 -13.18
N ASP A 291 3.07 -14.93 -13.48
CA ASP A 291 1.95 -14.74 -14.39
C ASP A 291 0.60 -14.56 -13.69
N TYR A 292 0.59 -14.46 -12.35
CA TYR A 292 -0.64 -14.38 -11.56
C TYR A 292 -1.56 -13.22 -12.00
N PRO A 293 -2.74 -13.49 -12.60
CA PRO A 293 -3.52 -12.47 -13.30
C PRO A 293 -3.98 -11.32 -12.42
N LEU A 294 -4.45 -11.63 -11.20
CA LEU A 294 -4.95 -10.60 -10.28
C LEU A 294 -3.83 -9.67 -9.82
N ALA A 295 -2.59 -10.15 -9.67
CA ALA A 295 -1.47 -9.30 -9.30
C ALA A 295 -1.17 -8.26 -10.40
N LYS A 296 -1.25 -8.67 -11.67
CA LYS A 296 -1.08 -7.77 -12.82
C LYS A 296 -2.20 -6.72 -12.90
N LEU A 297 -3.45 -7.15 -12.67
CA LEU A 297 -4.61 -6.24 -12.67
C LEU A 297 -4.51 -5.22 -11.54
N LEU A 298 -4.24 -5.65 -10.30
CA LEU A 298 -4.08 -4.75 -9.17
C LEU A 298 -2.90 -3.79 -9.38
N ARG A 299 -1.79 -4.23 -9.98
CA ARG A 299 -0.67 -3.34 -10.31
C ARG A 299 -1.10 -2.22 -11.26
N GLN A 300 -1.92 -2.52 -12.26
CA GLN A 300 -2.44 -1.51 -13.19
C GLN A 300 -3.34 -0.50 -12.46
N VAL A 301 -4.22 -0.99 -11.58
CA VAL A 301 -5.11 -0.12 -10.78
C VAL A 301 -4.30 0.79 -9.85
N PHE A 302 -3.34 0.23 -9.12
CA PHE A 302 -2.55 0.99 -8.15
C PHE A 302 -1.65 2.01 -8.85
N ASN A 303 -1.02 1.65 -9.96
CA ASN A 303 -0.21 2.58 -10.75
C ASN A 303 -1.04 3.65 -11.45
N ALA A 304 -2.32 3.37 -11.73
CA ALA A 304 -3.24 4.38 -12.25
C ALA A 304 -3.70 5.38 -11.17
N GLY A 305 -3.44 5.10 -9.89
CA GLY A 305 -3.80 5.98 -8.77
C GLY A 305 -5.31 6.10 -8.55
N TRP A 306 -6.04 4.98 -8.64
CA TRP A 306 -7.48 5.00 -8.38
C TRP A 306 -7.80 5.38 -6.93
N PRO A 307 -8.79 6.24 -6.65
CA PRO A 307 -9.16 6.54 -5.27
C PRO A 307 -9.55 5.25 -4.52
N PRO A 308 -9.06 5.02 -3.27
CA PRO A 308 -9.38 3.83 -2.48
C PRO A 308 -10.89 3.54 -2.37
N GLU A 309 -11.71 4.56 -2.17
CA GLU A 309 -13.18 4.43 -2.09
C GLU A 309 -13.81 3.95 -3.40
N THR A 310 -13.26 4.37 -4.54
CA THR A 310 -13.72 3.94 -5.86
C THR A 310 -13.37 2.47 -6.09
N PHE A 311 -12.17 2.05 -5.69
CA PHE A 311 -11.75 0.66 -5.73
C PHE A 311 -12.62 -0.23 -4.81
N ALA A 312 -12.88 0.21 -3.57
CA ALA A 312 -13.75 -0.49 -2.64
C ALA A 312 -15.18 -0.68 -3.19
N THR A 313 -15.73 0.36 -3.82
CA THR A 313 -17.06 0.29 -4.47
C THR A 313 -17.09 -0.75 -5.60
N MET A 314 -16.11 -0.70 -6.51
CA MET A 314 -15.99 -1.67 -7.60
C MET A 314 -15.90 -3.11 -7.09
N ARG A 315 -15.11 -3.34 -6.04
CA ARG A 315 -14.95 -4.66 -5.41
C ARG A 315 -16.25 -5.14 -4.76
N ALA A 316 -16.95 -4.27 -4.04
CA ALA A 316 -18.23 -4.59 -3.39
C ALA A 316 -19.31 -4.98 -4.41
N ASP A 317 -19.34 -4.35 -5.58
CA ASP A 317 -20.30 -4.65 -6.66
C ASP A 317 -20.12 -6.06 -7.28
N LEU A 318 -18.93 -6.66 -7.12
CA LEU A 318 -18.65 -8.02 -7.62
C LEU A 318 -19.17 -9.10 -6.67
N HIS A 319 -19.19 -8.85 -5.36
CA HIS A 319 -19.45 -9.87 -4.35
C HIS A 319 -20.83 -10.55 -4.46
N PRO A 320 -21.95 -9.83 -4.68
CA PRO A 320 -23.26 -10.47 -4.80
C PRO A 320 -23.32 -11.52 -5.92
N LYS A 321 -22.67 -11.25 -7.06
CA LYS A 321 -22.63 -12.19 -8.20
C LYS A 321 -21.86 -13.47 -7.86
N ILE A 322 -20.80 -13.35 -7.07
CA ILE A 322 -20.02 -14.50 -6.60
C ILE A 322 -20.84 -15.29 -5.59
N CYS A 323 -21.49 -14.63 -4.64
CA CYS A 323 -22.39 -15.29 -3.69
C CYS A 323 -23.53 -16.03 -4.38
N ASP A 324 -24.16 -15.43 -5.40
CA ASP A 324 -25.18 -16.09 -6.19
C ASP A 324 -24.61 -17.33 -6.90
N ALA A 325 -23.46 -17.21 -7.56
CA ALA A 325 -22.83 -18.33 -8.27
C ALA A 325 -22.44 -19.48 -7.33
N LEU A 326 -22.00 -19.16 -6.12
CA LEU A 326 -21.58 -20.14 -5.13
C LEU A 326 -22.78 -20.76 -4.41
N PHE A 327 -23.76 -19.98 -3.96
CA PHE A 327 -24.78 -20.43 -3.02
C PHE A 327 -26.20 -20.58 -3.59
N SER A 328 -26.43 -20.30 -4.88
CA SER A 328 -27.74 -20.56 -5.51
C SER A 328 -28.05 -22.07 -5.55
N GLU A 329 -29.32 -22.42 -5.30
CA GLU A 329 -29.84 -23.80 -5.34
C GLU A 329 -29.63 -24.52 -6.68
#